data_AF-A0A662SMX2-F1
#
_entry.id   AF-A0A662SMX2-F1
#
_cell.length_a   1.000
_cell.length_b   1.000
_cell.length_c   1.000
_cell.angle_alpha   90.00
_cell.angle_beta   90.00
_cell.angle_gamma   90.00
#
_symmetry.space_group_name_H-M   'P 1'
#
loop_
_entity.id
_entity.type
_entity.pdbx_description
1 polymer ?
#
loop_
_entity_poly.entity_id
_entity_poly.type
_entity_poly.pdbx_seq_one_letter_code
_entity_poly.pdbx_strand_id
1 'polypeptide(L)' 'NIWRDLKGLDPKPHKIRFSTDNPKCLVSLGGGLAVMSYGQKISYVGRLPYWLKKRIEKKFMKELDDLLLAHT' A
#
# COMPACT_ATOMS: atom_id res chain seq x y z
N ASN A 1 -0.43 -7.62 16.76
CA ASN A 1 -0.93 -8.17 18.04
C ASN A 1 -1.05 -9.69 18.08
N ILE A 2 -1.52 -10.39 17.05
CA ILE A 2 -1.65 -11.87 17.07
C ILE A 2 -0.35 -12.58 17.51
N TRP A 3 0.80 -12.26 16.91
CA TRP A 3 2.10 -12.82 17.33
C TRP A 3 2.51 -12.45 18.76
N ARG A 4 2.10 -11.28 19.27
CA ARG A 4 2.42 -10.83 20.64
C ARG A 4 1.59 -11.61 21.66
N ASP A 5 0.32 -11.83 21.33
CA ASP A 5 -0.62 -12.64 22.12
C ASP A 5 -0.13 -14.10 22.26
N LEU A 6 0.32 -14.70 21.15
CA LEU A 6 0.93 -16.04 21.15
C LEU A 6 2.22 -16.14 21.99
N LYS A 7 2.87 -15.03 22.30
CA LYS A 7 4.07 -14.96 23.14
C LYS A 7 3.81 -14.44 24.56
N GLY A 8 2.53 -14.23 24.94
CA GLY A 8 2.16 -13.67 26.25
C GLY A 8 2.60 -12.23 26.45
N LEU A 9 2.84 -11.48 25.37
CA LEU A 9 3.26 -10.08 25.41
C LEU A 9 2.04 -9.17 25.28
N ASP A 10 2.04 -8.07 26.04
CA ASP A 10 0.93 -7.10 26.01
C ASP A 10 0.63 -6.61 24.59
N PRO A 11 -0.66 -6.52 24.21
CA PRO A 11 -1.05 -6.02 22.90
C PRO A 11 -0.62 -4.55 22.75
N LYS A 12 0.02 -4.24 21.61
CA LYS A 12 0.39 -2.86 21.30
C LYS A 12 -0.81 -2.18 20.65
N PRO A 13 -1.29 -1.03 21.14
CA PRO A 13 -2.37 -0.30 20.47
C PRO A 13 -1.87 0.20 19.11
N HIS A 14 -2.33 -0.46 18.05
CA HIS A 14 -2.11 -0.01 16.69
C HIS A 14 -3.23 0.98 16.36
N LYS A 15 -2.98 2.29 16.47
CA LYS A 15 -3.83 3.23 15.74
C LYS A 15 -3.53 3.01 14.26
N ILE A 16 -4.43 2.31 13.57
CA ILE A 16 -4.47 2.30 12.11
C ILE A 16 -4.77 3.74 11.70
N ARG A 17 -3.74 4.56 11.60
CA ARG A 17 -3.85 5.91 11.03
C ARG A 17 -3.92 5.70 9.53
N PHE A 18 -5.12 5.76 8.97
CA PHE A 18 -5.27 5.95 7.55
C PHE A 18 -4.61 7.29 7.22
N SER A 19 -3.40 7.24 6.66
CA SER A 19 -2.68 8.44 6.25
C SER A 19 -3.58 9.25 5.31
N THR A 20 -3.96 10.44 5.73
CA THR A 20 -4.62 11.44 4.89
C THR A 20 -3.66 12.07 3.88
N ASP A 21 -2.35 11.84 4.06
CA ASP A 21 -1.27 12.48 3.31
C ASP A 21 -0.85 11.66 2.08
N ASN A 22 -1.34 10.43 1.96
CA ASN A 22 -1.13 9.55 0.81
C ASN A 22 -2.32 9.66 -0.18
N PRO A 23 -2.12 9.41 -1.48
CA PRO A 23 -3.23 9.26 -2.40
C PRO A 23 -4.17 8.19 -1.85
N LYS A 24 -5.44 8.56 -1.62
CA LYS A 24 -6.45 7.67 -1.04
C LYS A 24 -6.69 6.45 -1.91
N CYS A 25 -6.47 6.59 -3.22
CA CYS A 25 -6.75 5.53 -4.17
C CYS A 25 -5.92 5.66 -5.46
N LEU A 26 -5.50 4.50 -6.00
CA LEU A 26 -4.76 4.38 -7.25
C LEU A 26 -5.35 3.23 -8.08
N VAL A 27 -6.27 3.56 -8.99
CA VAL A 27 -7.06 2.58 -9.76
C VAL A 27 -6.55 2.49 -11.19
N SER A 28 -6.28 1.29 -11.69
CA SER A 28 -5.90 1.09 -13.09
C SER A 28 -7.16 0.98 -13.94
N LEU A 29 -7.23 1.72 -15.05
CA LEU A 29 -8.36 1.68 -15.98
C LEU A 29 -8.13 0.74 -17.17
N GLY A 30 -6.93 0.13 -17.26
CA GLY A 30 -6.50 -0.60 -18.45
C GLY A 30 -5.83 0.32 -19.47
N GLY A 31 -5.23 -0.26 -20.52
CA GLY A 31 -4.56 0.51 -21.59
C GLY A 31 -3.39 1.40 -21.14
N GLY A 32 -2.75 1.09 -20.00
CA GLY A 32 -1.66 1.90 -19.43
C GLY A 32 -2.12 3.18 -18.74
N LEU A 33 -3.40 3.30 -18.40
CA LEU A 33 -3.97 4.44 -17.69
C LEU A 33 -4.33 4.06 -16.25
N ALA A 34 -4.18 5.03 -15.35
CA ALA A 34 -4.70 4.91 -14.00
C ALA A 34 -5.21 6.26 -13.49
N VAL A 35 -6.12 6.19 -12.52
CA VAL A 35 -6.65 7.31 -11.76
C VAL A 35 -5.98 7.32 -10.40
N MET A 36 -5.37 8.45 -10.05
CA MET A 36 -4.88 8.75 -8.72
C MET A 36 -5.83 9.75 -8.06
N SER A 37 -6.36 9.43 -6.89
CA SER A 37 -7.17 10.37 -6.11
C SER A 37 -6.43 10.80 -4.86
N TYR A 38 -6.26 12.10 -4.68
CA TYR A 38 -5.61 12.74 -3.54
C TYR A 38 -6.61 13.64 -2.80
N GLY A 39 -6.81 13.38 -1.51
CA GLY A 39 -7.79 14.13 -0.70
C GLY A 39 -9.25 13.89 -1.12
N GLN A 40 -10.09 14.92 -1.03
CA GLN A 40 -11.52 14.86 -1.42
C GLN A 40 -11.80 15.44 -2.81
N LYS A 41 -10.87 16.23 -3.40
CA LYS A 41 -11.17 17.06 -4.57
C LYS A 41 -10.20 16.92 -5.75
N ILE A 42 -9.09 16.22 -5.57
CA ILE A 42 -8.05 16.14 -6.61
C ILE A 42 -8.01 14.72 -7.15
N SER A 43 -8.35 14.57 -8.42
CA SER A 43 -8.21 13.32 -9.16
C SER A 43 -7.39 13.58 -10.42
N TYR A 44 -6.37 12.76 -10.64
CA TYR A 44 -5.49 12.85 -11.79
C TYR A 44 -5.56 11.54 -12.57
N VAL A 45 -5.86 11.64 -13.87
CA VAL A 45 -5.95 10.49 -14.79
C VAL A 45 -4.80 10.57 -15.78
N GLY A 46 -4.07 9.47 -15.94
CA GLY A 46 -3.03 9.42 -16.96
C GLY A 46 -2.08 8.25 -16.81
N ARG A 47 -1.00 8.32 -17.59
CA ARG A 47 0.09 7.33 -17.55
C ARG A 47 0.99 7.48 -16.32
N LEU A 48 1.11 8.70 -15.77
CA LEU A 48 1.92 8.95 -14.58
C LEU A 48 1.41 8.17 -13.34
N PRO A 49 0.10 8.20 -12.98
CA PRO A 49 -0.48 7.34 -11.96
C PRO A 49 -0.24 5.85 -12.21
N TYR A 50 -0.30 5.44 -13.48
CA TYR A 50 -0.13 4.03 -13.84
C TYR A 50 1.29 3.56 -13.57
N TRP A 51 2.27 4.38 -13.94
CA TRP A 51 3.68 4.13 -13.63
C TRP A 51 3.94 4.12 -12.13
N LEU A 52 3.40 5.10 -11.40
CA LEU A 52 3.50 5.17 -9.94
C LEU A 52 2.93 3.90 -9.29
N LYS A 53 1.76 3.45 -9.77
CA LYS A 53 1.11 2.22 -9.30
C LYS A 53 2.01 1.02 -9.44
N LYS A 54 2.56 0.81 -10.63
CA LYS A 54 3.45 -0.32 -10.92
C LYS A 54 4.72 -0.29 -10.09
N ARG A 55 5.27 0.89 -9.82
CA ARG A 55 6.45 1.04 -8.96
C ARG A 55 6.15 0.67 -7.50
N ILE A 56 5.00 1.11 -6.98
CA ILE A 56 4.56 0.78 -5.62
C ILE A 56 4.30 -0.73 -5.49
N GLU A 57 3.53 -1.31 -6.42
CA GLU A 57 3.26 -2.75 -6.47
C GLU A 57 4.56 -3.56 -6.50
N LYS A 58 5.52 -3.18 -7.35
CA LYS A 58 6.82 -3.85 -7.44
C LYS A 58 7.62 -3.77 -6.14
N LYS A 59 7.59 -2.62 -5.46
CA LYS A 59 8.27 -2.46 -4.16
C LYS A 59 7.64 -3.36 -3.10
N PHE A 60 6.31 -3.38 -3.00
CA PHE A 60 5.58 -4.22 -2.05
C PHE A 60 5.79 -5.71 -2.32
N MET A 61 5.75 -6.14 -3.59
CA MET A 61 6.02 -7.54 -3.94
C MET A 61 7.43 -7.94 -3.58
N LYS A 62 8.42 -7.07 -3.81
CA LYS A 62 9.79 -7.33 -3.38
C LYS A 62 9.91 -7.45 -1.85
N GLU A 63 9.29 -6.54 -1.09
CA GLU A 63 9.26 -6.63 0.38
C GLU A 63 8.58 -7.92 0.86
N LEU A 64 7.53 -8.36 0.15
CA LEU A 64 6.83 -9.62 0.45
C LEU A 64 7.70 -10.84 0.12
N ASP A 65 8.37 -10.85 -1.02
CA ASP A 65 9.30 -11.91 -1.44
C ASP A 65 10.46 -12.03 -0.45
N ASP A 66 11.06 -10.91 -0.03
CA ASP A 66 12.15 -10.88 0.95
C ASP A 66 11.67 -11.43 2.31
N LEU A 67 10.44 -11.14 2.72
CA LEU A 67 9.85 -11.69 3.96
C LEU A 67 9.55 -13.19 3.86
N LEU A 68 9.07 -13.66 2.70
CA LEU A 68 8.81 -15.07 2.44
C LEU A 68 10.11 -15.88 2.42
N LEU A 69 11.14 -15.38 1.72
CA LEU A 69 12.47 -15.99 1.66
C LEU A 69 13.17 -16.04 3.02
N ALA A 70 12.93 -15.07 3.89
CA ALA A 70 13.48 -15.07 5.25
C ALA A 70 12.83 -16.11 6.19
N HIS A 71 11.71 -16.73 5.80
CA HIS A 71 10.96 -17.72 6.60
C HIS A 71 10.98 -19.14 6.01
N THR A 72 11.66 -19.35 4.88
CA THR A 72 12.03 -20.67 4.31
C THR A 72 13.49 -20.96 4.57
#